data_AF-A0A2P4PMS4-F1
#
_entry.id   AF-A0A2P4PMS4-F1
#
_cell.length_a   1.000
_cell.length_b   1.000
_cell.length_c   1.000
_cell.angle_alpha   90.00
_cell.angle_beta   90.00
_cell.angle_gamma   90.00
#
_symmetry.space_group_name_H-M   'P 1'
#
loop_
_entity.id
_entity.type
_entity.pdbx_description
1 polymer ?
#
loop_
_entity_poly.entity_id
_entity_poly.type
_entity_poly.pdbx_seq_one_letter_code
_entity_poly.pdbx_strand_id
1 'polypeptide(L)'
;MPVDIGEAKEYFNQIPHYILRLYGYLVNGQKAVVAIIGIKVFFDIRVPNNTSIPKFWSKVKGILATGKYNEGKTVNMNLIQMECIKAYPIRGYHAEKKPYLHIVTPNKDLRFTALDIISSYNSKAFYVHIENFHPIDNFELFYKIYPSSLFTHDRALVLTWDIETYNSRGSGNFPEAKNDTSQVFVICITLHWKDDLIPLERICLVDVETEPDPR
;
A
#
# COMPACT_ATOMS: atom_id res chain seq x y z
N MET A 1 -15.45 -9.59 -2.60
CA MET A 1 -14.59 -9.01 -1.53
C MET A 1 -13.49 -8.15 -2.16
N PRO A 2 -12.82 -7.24 -1.42
CA PRO A 2 -11.59 -6.63 -1.93
C PRO A 2 -10.49 -7.70 -2.00
N VAL A 3 -9.84 -7.81 -3.16
CA VAL A 3 -8.73 -8.75 -3.41
C VAL A 3 -7.38 -8.08 -3.43
N ASP A 4 -7.35 -6.76 -3.59
CA ASP A 4 -6.13 -5.98 -3.57
C ASP A 4 -6.40 -4.57 -3.04
N ILE A 5 -5.33 -3.93 -2.58
CA ILE A 5 -5.35 -2.60 -1.98
C ILE A 5 -4.25 -1.77 -2.64
N GLY A 6 -4.64 -0.65 -3.25
CA GLY A 6 -3.70 0.33 -3.79
C GLY A 6 -3.72 1.62 -2.99
N GLU A 7 -2.56 2.21 -2.82
CA GLU A 7 -2.41 3.55 -2.29
C GLU A 7 -2.20 4.54 -3.45
N ALA A 8 -2.89 5.67 -3.43
CA ALA A 8 -2.76 6.71 -4.45
C ALA A 8 -2.72 8.11 -3.84
N LYS A 9 -2.25 9.08 -4.64
CA LYS A 9 -2.28 10.50 -4.35
C LYS A 9 -3.03 11.21 -5.46
N GLU A 10 -4.10 11.92 -5.12
CA GLU A 10 -4.87 12.74 -6.05
C GLU A 10 -4.96 14.19 -5.57
N TYR A 11 -5.16 15.13 -6.49
CA TYR A 11 -5.19 16.55 -6.18
C TYR A 11 -6.62 17.08 -6.30
N PHE A 12 -7.16 17.61 -5.19
CA PHE A 12 -8.43 18.33 -5.16
C PHE A 12 -8.13 19.79 -4.85
N ASN A 13 -8.51 20.71 -5.74
CA ASN A 13 -8.19 22.13 -5.60
C ASN A 13 -6.69 22.41 -5.34
N GLN A 14 -5.80 21.70 -6.05
CA GLN A 14 -4.34 21.74 -5.88
C GLN A 14 -3.82 21.22 -4.54
N ILE A 15 -4.68 20.73 -3.64
CA ILE A 15 -4.30 20.10 -2.38
C ILE A 15 -4.16 18.59 -2.62
N PRO A 16 -3.00 17.99 -2.31
CA PRO A 16 -2.80 16.56 -2.51
C PRO A 16 -3.42 15.74 -1.37
N HIS A 17 -4.36 14.86 -1.70
CA HIS A 17 -5.02 13.95 -0.77
C HIS A 17 -4.55 12.50 -0.96
N TYR A 18 -4.40 11.80 0.16
CA TYR A 18 -4.24 10.34 0.17
C TYR A 18 -5.56 9.64 -0.14
N ILE A 19 -5.50 8.63 -1.00
CA ILE A 19 -6.63 7.76 -1.33
C ILE A 19 -6.20 6.32 -1.15
N LEU A 20 -7.02 5.55 -0.45
CA LEU A 20 -6.92 4.10 -0.40
C LEU A 20 -7.94 3.50 -1.36
N ARG A 21 -7.47 2.77 -2.37
CA ARG A 21 -8.32 2.09 -3.35
C ARG A 21 -8.41 0.62 -2.99
N LEU A 22 -9.62 0.13 -2.77
CA LEU A 22 -9.90 -1.29 -2.60
C LEU A 22 -10.36 -1.83 -3.95
N TYR A 23 -9.61 -2.77 -4.51
CA TYR A 23 -9.94 -3.43 -5.77
C TYR A 23 -10.64 -4.74 -5.48
N GLY A 24 -11.70 -5.03 -6.22
CA GLY A 24 -12.44 -6.27 -6.08
C GLY A 24 -13.41 -6.49 -7.22
N TYR A 25 -14.32 -7.42 -6.99
CA TYR A 25 -15.42 -7.73 -7.89
C TYR A 25 -16.74 -7.74 -7.14
N LEU A 26 -17.79 -7.37 -7.86
CA LEU A 26 -19.17 -7.51 -7.42
C LEU A 26 -19.62 -8.96 -7.56
N VAL A 27 -20.75 -9.30 -6.95
CA VAL A 27 -21.32 -10.66 -6.97
C VAL A 27 -21.59 -11.16 -8.40
N ASN A 28 -21.85 -10.25 -9.35
CA ASN A 28 -22.04 -10.58 -10.75
C ASN A 28 -20.73 -10.75 -11.55
N GLY A 29 -19.56 -10.55 -10.94
CA GLY A 29 -18.24 -10.65 -11.58
C GLY A 29 -17.70 -9.34 -12.17
N GLN A 30 -18.45 -8.23 -12.12
CA GLN A 30 -17.93 -6.93 -12.57
C GLN A 30 -16.80 -6.45 -11.65
N LYS A 31 -15.72 -5.93 -12.25
CA LYS A 31 -14.64 -5.29 -11.51
C LYS A 31 -15.15 -4.01 -10.85
N ALA A 32 -14.80 -3.81 -9.60
CA ALA A 32 -15.16 -2.64 -8.82
C ALA A 32 -13.94 -2.08 -8.09
N VAL A 33 -13.93 -0.76 -7.93
CA VAL A 33 -12.94 -0.06 -7.12
C VAL A 33 -13.68 0.85 -6.16
N VAL A 34 -13.38 0.71 -4.87
CA VAL A 34 -13.88 1.61 -3.84
C VAL A 34 -12.74 2.54 -3.43
N ALA A 35 -12.92 3.84 -3.65
CA ALA A 35 -11.97 4.86 -3.23
C ALA A 35 -12.35 5.40 -1.85
N ILE A 36 -11.51 5.16 -0.86
CA ILE A 36 -11.64 5.72 0.49
C ILE A 36 -10.83 7.02 0.53
N ILE A 37 -11.55 8.12 0.71
CA ILE A 37 -11.02 9.49 0.78
C ILE A 37 -11.13 10.04 2.21
N GLY A 38 -10.51 11.19 2.45
CA GLY A 38 -10.58 11.85 3.77
C GLY A 38 -9.66 11.23 4.84
N ILE A 39 -8.83 10.26 4.44
CA ILE A 39 -7.82 9.66 5.31
C ILE A 39 -6.72 10.68 5.55
N LYS A 40 -6.56 11.09 6.81
CA LYS A 40 -5.44 11.90 7.27
C LYS A 40 -4.30 10.97 7.70
N VAL A 41 -3.12 11.12 7.09
CA VAL A 41 -1.96 10.31 7.45
C VAL A 41 -1.07 11.06 8.44
N PHE A 42 -0.63 10.37 9.48
CA PHE A 42 0.05 11.02 10.60
C PHE A 42 1.21 10.19 11.14
N PHE A 43 2.00 10.80 12.01
CA PHE A 43 2.97 10.15 12.88
C PHE A 43 3.14 10.93 14.18
N ASP A 44 3.60 10.24 15.22
CA ASP A 44 3.73 10.81 16.57
C ASP A 44 5.19 10.89 17.01
N ILE A 45 5.55 11.98 17.69
CA ILE A 45 6.86 12.16 18.30
C ILE A 45 6.71 12.37 19.79
N ARG A 46 7.37 11.54 20.59
CA ARG A 46 7.35 11.67 22.05
C ARG A 46 7.98 13.00 22.48
N VAL A 47 7.28 13.75 23.32
CA VAL A 47 7.86 14.96 23.94
C VAL A 47 8.88 14.51 25.00
N PRO A 48 10.12 15.02 24.97
CA PRO A 48 11.12 14.68 25.98
C PRO A 48 10.69 15.11 27.39
N ASN A 49 10.92 14.26 28.39
CA ASN A 49 10.51 14.53 29.79
C ASN A 49 11.09 15.84 30.36
N ASN A 50 12.24 16.29 29.86
CA ASN A 50 12.94 17.50 30.32
C ASN A 50 12.58 18.77 29.51
N THR A 51 11.56 18.72 28.65
CA THR A 51 11.19 19.83 27.76
C THR A 51 9.70 20.12 27.87
N SER A 52 9.33 21.40 27.95
CA SER A 52 7.92 21.80 27.91
C SER A 52 7.32 21.61 26.50
N ILE A 53 6.03 21.28 26.42
CA ILE A 53 5.31 21.09 25.15
C ILE A 53 5.50 22.29 24.20
N PRO A 54 5.32 23.56 24.64
CA PRO A 54 5.51 24.71 23.73
C PRO A 54 6.95 24.83 23.20
N LYS A 55 7.96 24.54 24.03
CA LYS A 55 9.36 24.60 23.62
C LYS A 55 9.68 23.51 22.59
N PHE A 56 9.20 22.29 22.82
CA PHE A 56 9.39 21.19 21.88
C PHE A 56 8.63 21.41 20.58
N TRP A 57 7.40 21.92 20.65
CA TRP A 57 6.60 22.33 19.50
C TRP A 57 7.33 23.32 18.60
N SER A 58 7.81 24.43 19.16
CA SER A 58 8.55 25.46 18.42
C SER A 58 9.83 24.88 17.79
N LYS A 59 10.52 23.97 18.49
CA LYS A 59 11.68 23.26 17.95
C LYS A 59 11.32 22.43 16.71
N VAL A 60 10.29 21.59 16.79
CA VAL A 60 9.87 20.74 15.67
C VAL A 60 9.38 21.59 14.48
N LYS A 61 8.62 22.66 14.76
CA LYS A 61 8.18 23.61 13.73
C LYS A 61 9.38 24.27 13.02
N GLY A 62 10.41 24.67 13.76
CA GLY A 62 11.64 25.23 13.20
C GLY A 62 12.43 24.22 12.34
N ILE A 63 12.50 22.97 12.77
CA ILE A 63 13.14 21.89 12.00
C ILE A 63 12.39 21.65 10.68
N LEU A 64 11.06 21.53 10.71
CA LEU A 64 10.27 21.33 9.50
C LEU A 64 10.32 22.52 8.54
N ALA A 65 10.40 23.74 9.05
CA ALA A 65 10.45 24.96 8.24
C ALA A 65 11.79 25.16 7.52
N THR A 66 12.89 24.67 8.10
CA THR A 66 14.26 24.86 7.56
C THR A 66 14.85 23.58 6.95
N GLY A 67 14.28 22.44 7.30
CA GLY A 67 14.72 21.12 6.85
C GLY A 67 14.53 20.93 5.35
N LYS A 68 15.52 20.27 4.74
CA LYS A 68 15.51 19.91 3.33
C LYS A 68 15.59 18.40 3.19
N TYR A 69 14.76 17.87 2.31
CA TYR A 69 14.80 16.49 1.85
C TYR A 69 15.36 16.45 0.42
N ASN A 70 15.98 15.34 0.01
CA ASN A 70 16.52 15.03 -1.33
C ASN A 70 16.37 16.13 -2.40
N GLU A 71 17.50 16.65 -2.89
CA GLU A 71 17.57 17.72 -3.89
C GLU A 71 16.91 19.06 -3.46
N GLY A 72 16.72 19.27 -2.15
CA GLY A 72 16.24 20.55 -1.62
C GLY A 72 14.73 20.70 -1.52
N LYS A 73 13.97 19.60 -1.64
CA LYS A 73 12.53 19.60 -1.34
C LYS A 73 12.27 20.07 0.09
N THR A 74 11.45 21.10 0.21
CA THR A 74 10.97 21.64 1.48
C THR A 74 9.55 21.18 1.76
N VAL A 75 9.15 21.22 3.02
CA VAL A 75 7.80 20.87 3.44
C VAL A 75 6.96 22.14 3.54
N ASN A 76 5.81 22.17 2.87
CA ASN A 76 4.87 23.28 2.99
C ASN A 76 4.15 23.21 4.35
N MET A 77 4.54 24.11 5.26
CA MET A 77 4.00 24.17 6.62
C MET A 77 2.49 24.46 6.69
N ASN A 78 1.90 25.06 5.65
CA ASN A 78 0.46 25.31 5.61
C ASN A 78 -0.36 24.02 5.43
N LEU A 79 0.27 22.94 4.97
CA LEU A 79 -0.37 21.64 4.77
C LEU A 79 -0.22 20.72 5.99
N ILE A 80 0.60 21.10 6.98
CA ILE A 80 0.83 20.30 8.17
C ILE A 80 -0.07 20.79 9.30
N GLN A 81 -0.82 19.86 9.89
CA GLN A 81 -1.48 20.06 11.17
C GLN A 81 -0.63 19.40 12.24
N MET A 82 -0.47 20.07 13.37
CA MET A 82 0.19 19.52 14.55
C MET A 82 -0.79 19.65 15.70
N GLU A 83 -0.74 18.72 16.66
CA GLU A 83 -1.44 18.82 17.94
C GLU A 83 -0.69 18.04 19.03
N CYS A 84 -1.07 18.22 20.29
CA CYS A 84 -0.47 17.47 21.40
C CYS A 84 -1.48 16.46 21.94
N ILE A 85 -1.08 15.20 21.97
CA ILE A 85 -1.88 14.08 22.49
C ILE A 85 -1.17 13.41 23.67
N LYS A 86 -1.89 12.61 24.44
CA LYS A 86 -1.32 11.75 25.48
C LYS A 86 -1.57 10.28 25.12
N ALA A 87 -0.53 9.47 25.17
CA ALA A 87 -0.57 8.05 24.78
C ALA A 87 0.39 7.19 25.61
N TYR A 88 0.13 5.89 25.70
CA TYR A 88 1.10 4.95 26.29
C TYR A 88 2.28 4.71 25.33
N PRO A 89 3.54 4.83 25.80
CA PRO A 89 4.68 4.41 25.00
C PRO A 89 4.68 2.91 24.71
N ILE A 90 4.98 2.52 23.47
CA ILE A 90 4.98 1.11 23.05
C ILE A 90 6.07 0.29 23.78
N ARG A 91 7.24 0.89 24.01
CA ARG A 91 8.38 0.19 24.62
C ARG A 91 8.43 0.39 26.13
N GLY A 92 8.39 -0.74 26.84
CA GLY A 92 8.44 -0.80 28.31
C GLY A 92 7.07 -0.66 28.94
N TYR A 93 7.00 -0.95 30.24
CA TYR A 93 5.79 -0.77 31.03
C TYR A 93 5.71 0.67 31.54
N HIS A 94 4.61 1.37 31.26
CA HIS A 94 4.36 2.74 31.74
C HIS A 94 2.98 2.78 32.37
N ALA A 95 2.90 3.12 33.65
CA ALA A 95 1.62 3.28 34.36
C ALA A 95 0.81 4.49 33.87
N GLU A 96 1.46 5.46 33.21
CA GLU A 96 0.85 6.71 32.78
C GLU A 96 1.10 7.01 31.30
N LYS A 97 0.11 7.62 30.66
CA LYS A 97 0.25 8.19 29.33
C LYS A 97 1.27 9.33 29.32
N LYS A 98 2.10 9.39 28.28
CA LYS A 98 3.11 10.43 28.06
C LYS A 98 2.68 11.36 26.91
N PRO A 99 3.13 12.63 26.90
CA PRO A 99 2.79 13.56 25.83
C PRO A 99 3.54 13.26 24.52
N TYR A 100 2.82 13.40 23.40
CA TYR A 100 3.32 13.27 22.03
C TYR A 100 2.90 14.50 21.20
N LEU A 101 3.72 14.86 20.21
CA LEU A 101 3.31 15.72 19.12
C LEU A 101 2.77 14.86 17.99
N HIS A 102 1.49 15.01 17.70
CA HIS A 102 0.79 14.37 16.61
C HIS A 102 0.92 15.24 15.37
N ILE A 103 1.59 14.74 14.34
CA ILE A 103 1.87 15.48 13.10
C ILE A 103 1.06 14.83 11.99
N VAL A 104 0.10 15.59 11.48
CA VAL A 104 -0.83 15.17 10.44
C VAL A 104 -0.45 15.85 9.13
N THR A 105 -0.45 15.06 8.07
CA THR A 105 -0.12 15.47 6.71
C THR A 105 -1.20 14.97 5.75
N PRO A 106 -1.39 15.60 4.59
CA PRO A 106 -2.50 15.26 3.71
C PRO A 106 -2.20 14.04 2.82
N ASN A 107 -0.93 13.61 2.72
CA ASN A 107 -0.53 12.41 1.98
C ASN A 107 0.78 11.78 2.47
N LYS A 108 1.02 10.54 2.02
CA LYS A 108 2.15 9.68 2.38
C LYS A 108 3.52 10.29 2.05
N ASP A 109 3.65 10.98 0.92
CA ASP A 109 4.92 11.59 0.50
C ASP A 109 5.33 12.70 1.47
N LEU A 110 4.40 13.59 1.81
CA LEU A 110 4.64 14.66 2.78
C LEU A 110 4.90 14.10 4.18
N ARG A 111 4.19 13.02 4.57
CA ARG A 111 4.47 12.31 5.81
C ARG A 111 5.90 11.81 5.87
N PHE A 112 6.37 11.09 4.85
CA PHE A 112 7.74 10.57 4.80
C PHE A 112 8.78 11.68 4.74
N THR A 113 8.54 12.72 3.94
CA THR A 113 9.44 13.87 3.86
C THR A 113 9.60 14.55 5.22
N ALA A 114 8.48 14.82 5.91
CA ALA A 114 8.50 15.43 7.24
C ALA A 114 9.16 14.51 8.28
N LEU A 115 8.88 13.21 8.22
CA LEU A 115 9.48 12.21 9.08
C LEU A 115 11.00 12.13 8.89
N ASP A 116 11.47 12.06 7.65
CA ASP A 116 12.89 11.96 7.31
C ASP A 116 13.65 13.23 7.71
N ILE A 117 13.07 14.41 7.45
CA ILE A 117 13.61 15.69 7.94
C ILE A 117 13.77 15.61 9.46
N ILE A 118 12.72 15.28 10.21
CA ILE A 118 12.81 15.24 11.69
C ILE A 118 13.82 14.18 12.17
N SER A 119 13.85 13.01 11.52
CA SER A 119 14.78 11.91 11.84
C SER A 119 16.23 12.34 11.70
N SER A 120 16.55 13.13 10.66
CA SER A 120 17.91 13.61 10.42
C SER A 120 18.42 14.58 11.51
N TYR A 121 17.52 15.33 12.15
CA TYR A 121 17.85 16.26 13.24
C TYR A 121 17.71 15.62 14.63
N ASN A 122 17.14 14.41 14.74
CA ASN A 122 16.87 13.78 16.03
C ASN A 122 16.93 12.24 15.94
N SER A 123 18.07 11.66 16.36
CA SER A 123 18.36 10.23 16.28
C SER A 123 17.57 9.33 17.25
N LYS A 124 16.63 9.88 18.04
CA LYS A 124 15.91 9.12 19.07
C LYS A 124 14.38 9.15 18.91
N ALA A 125 13.92 8.03 18.37
CA ALA A 125 12.70 7.28 18.69
C ALA A 125 11.37 7.76 18.08
N PHE A 126 10.90 6.95 17.14
CA PHE A 126 9.53 6.93 16.63
C PHE A 126 8.71 5.87 17.38
N TYR A 127 7.45 6.20 17.64
CA TYR A 127 6.47 5.27 18.19
C TYR A 127 5.18 5.42 17.40
N VAL A 128 4.70 4.33 16.80
CA VAL A 128 3.40 4.28 16.15
C VAL A 128 2.32 4.05 17.19
N HIS A 129 1.36 4.95 17.30
CA HIS A 129 0.24 4.80 18.21
C HIS A 129 -0.69 3.66 17.77
N ILE A 130 -0.87 2.64 18.61
CA ILE A 130 -1.74 1.48 18.35
C ILE A 130 -3.14 1.68 18.97
N GLU A 131 -3.42 2.75 19.73
CA GLU A 131 -4.72 2.84 20.44
C GLU A 131 -5.94 2.99 19.49
N ASN A 132 -5.75 3.28 18.19
CA ASN A 132 -6.84 3.25 17.21
C ASN A 132 -7.04 1.87 16.55
N PHE A 133 -6.15 0.90 16.83
CA PHE A 133 -6.38 -0.48 16.45
C PHE A 133 -7.32 -1.11 17.47
N HIS A 134 -8.60 -1.06 17.16
CA HIS A 134 -9.59 -1.88 17.83
C HIS A 134 -9.73 -3.17 17.02
N PRO A 135 -9.25 -4.32 17.51
CA PRO A 135 -9.55 -5.59 16.87
C PRO A 135 -11.08 -5.72 16.80
N ILE A 136 -11.57 -6.17 15.66
CA ILE A 136 -12.99 -6.49 15.51
C ILE A 136 -13.17 -7.82 16.24
N ASP A 137 -13.53 -7.75 17.52
CA ASP A 137 -13.68 -8.92 18.38
C ASP A 137 -14.97 -9.69 18.10
N ASN A 138 -15.95 -9.06 17.44
CA ASN A 138 -17.22 -9.67 17.08
C ASN A 138 -17.59 -9.42 15.61
N PHE A 139 -17.48 -10.47 14.79
CA PHE A 139 -17.90 -10.45 13.40
C PHE A 139 -19.41 -10.69 13.18
N GLU A 140 -20.19 -11.02 14.22
CA GLU A 140 -21.65 -11.27 14.09
C GLU A 140 -22.40 -10.08 13.51
N LEU A 141 -21.98 -8.84 13.82
CA LEU A 141 -22.60 -7.66 13.23
C LEU A 141 -22.39 -7.63 11.70
N PHE A 142 -21.21 -8.04 11.24
CA PHE A 142 -20.92 -8.16 9.81
C PHE A 142 -21.66 -9.33 9.18
N TYR A 143 -21.80 -10.47 9.87
CA TYR A 143 -22.58 -11.61 9.37
C TYR A 143 -24.08 -11.34 9.28
N LYS A 144 -24.62 -10.44 10.10
CA LYS A 144 -26.03 -9.97 10.00
C LYS A 144 -26.25 -9.02 8.82
N ILE A 145 -25.24 -8.22 8.47
CA ILE A 145 -25.31 -7.25 7.37
C ILE A 145 -24.95 -7.90 6.02
N TYR A 146 -24.02 -8.85 6.02
CA TYR A 146 -23.54 -9.58 4.85
C TYR A 146 -23.81 -11.08 5.05
N PRO A 147 -24.84 -11.66 4.40
CA PRO A 147 -25.10 -13.08 4.51
C PRO A 147 -23.88 -13.89 4.06
N SER A 148 -23.56 -14.94 4.82
CA SER A 148 -22.40 -15.81 4.59
C SER A 148 -22.36 -16.41 3.17
N SER A 149 -23.52 -16.55 2.53
CA SER A 149 -23.64 -16.99 1.13
C SER A 149 -22.91 -16.07 0.14
N LEU A 150 -22.78 -14.77 0.42
CA LEU A 150 -22.04 -13.82 -0.43
C LEU A 150 -20.52 -14.08 -0.46
N PHE A 151 -20.00 -14.88 0.48
CA PHE A 151 -18.59 -15.24 0.55
C PHE A 151 -18.30 -16.66 0.04
N THR A 152 -19.32 -17.40 -0.41
CA THR A 152 -19.16 -18.82 -0.75
C THR A 152 -18.45 -19.06 -2.07
N HIS A 153 -18.60 -18.16 -3.04
CA HIS A 153 -17.97 -18.29 -4.36
C HIS A 153 -17.55 -16.90 -4.85
N ASP A 154 -16.27 -16.60 -4.67
CA ASP A 154 -15.69 -15.37 -5.14
C ASP A 154 -15.43 -15.52 -6.65
N ARG A 155 -16.02 -14.65 -7.48
CA ARG A 155 -15.79 -14.63 -8.95
C ARG A 155 -14.44 -14.01 -9.31
N ALA A 156 -13.38 -14.46 -8.63
CA ALA A 156 -12.01 -14.13 -8.97
C ALA A 156 -11.61 -14.92 -10.23
N LEU A 157 -11.19 -14.20 -11.27
CA LEU A 157 -10.57 -14.79 -12.44
C LEU A 157 -9.09 -15.01 -12.16
N VAL A 158 -8.64 -16.26 -12.29
CA VAL A 158 -7.25 -16.67 -12.13
C VAL A 158 -6.67 -16.95 -13.50
N LEU A 159 -5.54 -16.30 -13.80
CA LEU A 159 -4.74 -16.54 -15.00
C LEU A 159 -3.46 -17.24 -14.57
N THR A 160 -3.25 -18.47 -15.04
CA THR A 160 -1.97 -19.16 -14.93
C THR A 160 -1.32 -19.17 -16.30
N TRP A 161 0.01 -19.06 -16.34
CA TRP A 161 0.75 -19.00 -17.58
C TRP A 161 2.12 -19.66 -17.42
N ASP A 162 2.65 -20.15 -18.54
CA ASP A 162 4.00 -20.69 -18.67
C ASP A 162 4.58 -20.29 -20.04
N ILE A 163 5.91 -20.18 -20.14
CA ILE A 163 6.59 -19.74 -21.36
C ILE A 163 7.67 -20.71 -21.80
N GLU A 164 7.84 -20.82 -23.11
CA GLU A 164 8.95 -21.55 -23.70
C GLU A 164 9.87 -20.59 -24.45
N THR A 165 11.17 -20.82 -24.27
CA THR A 165 12.22 -19.99 -24.86
C THR A 165 13.27 -20.83 -25.55
N TYR A 166 13.89 -20.27 -26.58
CA TYR A 166 15.06 -20.87 -27.22
C TYR A 166 16.13 -19.82 -27.45
N ASN A 167 17.37 -20.29 -27.63
CA ASN A 167 18.47 -19.46 -28.08
C ASN A 167 18.88 -19.92 -29.49
N SER A 168 18.87 -19.01 -30.46
CA SER A 168 19.22 -19.31 -31.85
C SER A 168 20.69 -19.71 -32.05
N ARG A 169 21.55 -19.50 -31.06
CA ARG A 169 22.95 -19.96 -31.04
C ARG A 169 23.10 -21.46 -30.75
N GLY A 170 22.01 -22.17 -30.51
CA GLY A 170 21.98 -23.62 -30.35
C GLY A 170 22.12 -24.11 -28.90
N SER A 171 22.10 -25.42 -28.74
CA SER A 171 22.08 -26.13 -27.44
C SER A 171 23.27 -25.80 -26.55
N GLY A 172 23.04 -25.68 -25.24
CA GLY A 172 24.06 -25.35 -24.24
C GLY A 172 24.15 -23.86 -23.89
N ASN A 173 23.49 -23.00 -24.68
CA ASN A 173 23.34 -21.58 -24.37
C ASN A 173 22.01 -21.34 -23.66
N PHE A 174 22.06 -20.94 -22.39
CA PHE A 174 20.86 -20.58 -21.65
C PHE A 174 20.25 -19.29 -22.24
N PRO A 175 18.93 -19.24 -22.51
CA PRO A 175 18.26 -18.02 -22.98
C PRO A 175 18.37 -16.88 -21.95
N GLU A 176 18.71 -15.68 -22.40
CA GLU A 176 18.76 -14.50 -21.54
C GLU A 176 17.91 -13.38 -22.15
N ALA A 177 17.02 -12.77 -21.36
CA ALA A 177 16.06 -11.77 -21.84
C ALA A 177 16.70 -10.52 -22.49
N LYS A 178 17.96 -10.23 -22.20
CA LYS A 178 18.71 -9.10 -22.80
C LYS A 178 19.33 -9.44 -24.17
N ASN A 179 19.40 -10.72 -24.53
CA ASN A 179 20.07 -11.18 -25.74
C ASN A 179 19.04 -11.30 -26.87
N ASP A 180 19.29 -10.61 -27.98
CA ASP A 180 18.49 -10.66 -29.21
C ASP A 180 18.37 -12.06 -29.82
N THR A 181 19.33 -12.94 -29.56
CA THR A 181 19.31 -14.35 -29.98
C THR A 181 18.42 -15.24 -29.11
N SER A 182 17.92 -14.76 -27.98
CA SER A 182 17.00 -15.47 -27.10
C SER A 182 15.57 -15.02 -27.37
N GLN A 183 14.68 -15.94 -27.70
CA GLN A 183 13.31 -15.65 -28.11
C GLN A 183 12.32 -16.46 -27.27
N VAL A 184 11.21 -15.83 -26.90
CA VAL A 184 10.01 -16.52 -26.40
C VAL A 184 9.22 -16.93 -27.63
N PHE A 185 8.99 -18.22 -27.79
CA PHE A 185 8.29 -18.76 -28.95
C PHE A 185 6.95 -19.39 -28.60
N VAL A 186 6.71 -19.71 -27.32
CA VAL A 186 5.41 -20.16 -26.81
C VAL A 186 5.05 -19.45 -25.52
N ILE A 187 3.78 -19.07 -25.39
CA ILE A 187 3.16 -18.68 -24.13
C ILE A 187 1.86 -19.48 -23.98
N CYS A 188 1.83 -20.39 -23.01
CA CYS A 188 0.64 -21.14 -22.65
C CYS A 188 -0.08 -20.42 -21.51
N ILE A 189 -1.39 -20.23 -21.64
CA ILE A 189 -2.23 -19.53 -20.66
C ILE A 189 -3.46 -20.39 -20.37
N THR A 190 -3.83 -20.53 -19.10
CA THR A 190 -5.15 -21.07 -18.72
C THR A 190 -5.89 -20.11 -17.80
N LEU A 191 -7.16 -19.90 -18.10
CA LEU A 191 -8.06 -19.02 -17.37
C LEU A 191 -9.04 -19.86 -16.56
N HIS A 192 -9.18 -19.58 -15.26
CA HIS A 192 -10.05 -20.33 -14.35
C HIS A 192 -10.86 -19.36 -13.48
N TRP A 193 -12.04 -19.77 -13.05
CA TRP A 193 -12.57 -19.22 -11.80
C TRP A 193 -11.78 -19.83 -10.65
N LYS A 194 -11.44 -19.01 -9.64
CA LYS A 194 -10.57 -19.40 -8.52
C LYS A 194 -10.96 -20.73 -7.86
N ASP A 195 -12.25 -20.97 -7.70
CA ASP A 195 -12.78 -22.12 -6.98
C ASP A 195 -13.27 -23.25 -7.92
N ASP A 196 -13.08 -23.11 -9.24
CA ASP A 196 -13.50 -24.09 -10.24
C ASP A 196 -12.32 -24.95 -10.71
N LEU A 197 -12.56 -26.25 -10.89
CA LEU A 197 -11.53 -27.20 -11.37
C LEU A 197 -11.37 -27.19 -12.90
N ILE A 198 -12.33 -26.62 -13.62
CA ILE A 198 -12.37 -26.64 -15.08
C ILE A 198 -11.99 -25.25 -15.60
N PRO A 199 -10.96 -25.14 -16.47
CA PRO A 199 -10.62 -23.85 -17.07
C PRO A 199 -11.76 -23.36 -17.96
N LEU A 200 -11.98 -22.05 -17.92
CA LEU A 200 -12.84 -21.33 -18.84
C LEU A 200 -12.26 -21.33 -20.24
N GLU A 201 -10.96 -21.07 -20.34
CA GLU A 201 -10.25 -20.95 -21.61
C GLU A 201 -8.82 -21.46 -21.48
N ARG A 202 -8.30 -21.98 -22.58
CA ARG A 202 -6.91 -22.40 -22.75
C ARG A 202 -6.38 -21.75 -24.01
N ILE A 203 -5.33 -20.96 -23.88
CA ILE A 203 -4.77 -20.17 -24.97
C ILE A 203 -3.31 -20.57 -25.11
N CYS A 204 -2.88 -20.88 -26.34
CA CYS A 204 -1.48 -21.07 -26.68
C CYS A 204 -1.11 -20.01 -27.71
N LEU A 205 -0.22 -19.09 -27.33
CA LEU A 205 0.33 -18.09 -28.23
C LEU A 205 1.66 -18.64 -28.75
N VAL A 206 1.79 -18.70 -30.07
CA VAL A 206 2.99 -19.17 -30.78
C VAL A 206 3.46 -18.10 -31.74
N ASP A 207 4.77 -18.02 -31.97
CA ASP A 207 5.39 -17.07 -32.90
C ASP A 207 5.40 -17.55 -34.35
N VAL A 208 4.99 -18.79 -34.59
CA VAL A 208 4.84 -19.42 -35.91
C VAL A 208 3.40 -19.86 -36.15
N GLU A 209 2.99 -19.90 -37.41
CA GLU A 209 1.68 -20.43 -37.79
C GLU A 209 1.61 -21.93 -37.46
N THR A 210 0.60 -22.34 -36.70
CA THR A 210 0.38 -23.73 -36.30
C THR A 210 -1.07 -24.12 -36.54
N GLU A 211 -1.30 -25.38 -36.87
CA GLU A 211 -2.65 -25.94 -36.94
C GLU A 211 -3.39 -25.79 -35.60
N PRO A 212 -4.72 -25.65 -35.61
CA PRO A 212 -5.52 -25.63 -34.39
C PRO A 212 -5.32 -26.90 -33.56
N ASP A 213 -5.41 -26.75 -32.24
CA ASP A 213 -5.40 -27.87 -31.32
C ASP A 213 -6.59 -28.80 -31.62
N PRO A 214 -6.38 -30.11 -31.90
CA PRO A 214 -7.45 -31.02 -32.32
C PRO A 214 -8.41 -31.45 -31.18
N ARG A 215 -8.34 -30.79 -30.02
CA ARG A 215 -9.07 -31.17 -28.79
C ARG A 215 -10.53 -30.76 -28.77
#